data_AF-W1XGD2-F1
#
_entry.id   AF-W1XGD2-F1
#
_cell.length_a   1.000
_cell.length_b   1.000
_cell.length_c   1.000
_cell.angle_alpha   90.00
_cell.angle_beta   90.00
_cell.angle_gamma   90.00
#
_symmetry.space_group_name_H-M   'P 1'
#
loop_
_entity.id
_entity.type
_entity.pdbx_description
1 polymer ?
#
loop_
_entity_poly.entity_id
_entity_poly.type
_entity_poly.pdbx_seq_one_letter_code
_entity_poly.pdbx_strand_id
1 'polypeptide(L)' 'RIAFELYEDAAKENVKYMEIRFAPILHTMEGLKIDEVIESVLDGINDAEKQYNIKGNLILHVQFFQHPKAQQLLIHF' A
#
# COMPACT_ATOMS: atom_id res chain seq x y z
N ARG A 1 7.43 7.97 -3.42
CA ARG A 1 7.99 8.72 -2.27
C ARG A 1 7.70 8.04 -0.92
N ILE A 2 6.43 7.93 -0.48
CA ILE A 2 6.09 7.33 0.84
C ILE A 2 6.68 5.91 1.00
N ALA A 3 6.59 5.07 -0.03
CA ALA A 3 7.18 3.72 0.01
C ALA A 3 8.70 3.73 0.22
N PHE A 4 9.42 4.68 -0.38
CA PHE A 4 10.87 4.78 -0.20
C PHE A 4 11.23 5.14 1.25
N GLU A 5 10.61 6.18 1.80
CA GLU A 5 10.84 6.65 3.18
C GLU A 5 10.52 5.52 4.19
N LEU A 6 9.43 4.77 3.95
CA LEU A 6 9.07 3.61 4.78
C LEU A 6 10.15 2.51 4.77
N TYR A 7 10.69 2.17 3.60
CA TYR A 7 11.72 1.14 3.48
C TYR A 7 13.08 1.62 4.00
N GLU A 8 13.39 2.91 3.87
CA GLU A 8 14.56 3.53 4.49
C GLU A 8 14.52 3.35 6.01
N ASP A 9 13.40 3.71 6.64
CA ASP A 9 13.25 3.61 8.10
C ASP A 9 13.28 2.15 8.56
N ALA A 10 12.61 1.26 7.82
CA ALA A 10 12.68 -0.17 8.07
C ALA A 10 14.11 -0.72 8.01
N ALA A 11 14.90 -0.29 7.01
CA ALA A 11 16.28 -0.71 6.89
C ALA A 11 17.16 -0.19 8.05
N LYS A 12 16.92 1.04 8.53
CA LYS A 12 17.58 1.60 9.74
C LYS A 12 17.24 0.79 11.00
N GLU A 13 16.06 0.21 11.06
CA GLU A 13 15.63 -0.72 12.12
C GLU A 13 16.15 -2.17 11.94
N ASN A 14 17.05 -2.41 10.96
CA ASN A 14 17.57 -3.73 10.60
C ASN A 14 16.54 -4.72 10.03
N VAL A 15 15.40 -4.24 9.53
CA VAL A 15 14.46 -5.08 8.77
C VAL A 15 15.11 -5.50 7.46
N LYS A 16 15.08 -6.80 7.17
CA LYS A 16 15.64 -7.40 5.94
C LYS A 16 14.61 -7.64 4.86
N TYR A 17 13.35 -7.79 5.23
CA TYR A 17 12.25 -8.03 4.32
C TYR A 17 10.99 -7.35 4.83
N MET A 18 10.29 -6.64 3.95
CA MET A 18 9.02 -6.01 4.26
C MET A 18 8.04 -6.21 3.10
N GLU A 19 6.76 -6.35 3.43
CA GLU A 19 5.68 -6.38 2.44
C GLU A 19 4.68 -5.30 2.77
N ILE A 20 4.41 -4.42 1.79
CA ILE A 20 3.33 -3.44 1.93
C ILE A 20 2.03 -4.10 1.49
N ARG A 21 0.99 -4.00 2.30
CA ARG A 21 -0.38 -4.36 1.89
C ARG A 21 -1.13 -3.12 1.45
N PHE A 22 -1.63 -3.13 0.23
CA PHE A 22 -2.32 -1.98 -0.35
C PHE A 22 -3.68 -2.37 -0.95
N ALA A 23 -4.68 -1.52 -0.73
CA ALA A 23 -6.02 -1.63 -1.30
C ALA A 23 -6.31 -0.39 -2.17
N PRO A 24 -6.05 -0.47 -3.50
CA PRO A 24 -6.17 0.68 -4.40
C PRO A 24 -7.59 1.25 -4.51
N ILE A 25 -8.60 0.44 -4.23
CA ILE A 25 -10.02 0.74 -4.42
C ILE A 25 -10.50 1.93 -3.55
N LEU A 26 -9.81 2.28 -2.46
CA LEU A 26 -10.17 3.44 -1.63
C LEU A 26 -9.67 4.78 -2.18
N HIS A 27 -8.76 4.77 -3.17
CA HIS A 27 -8.14 5.99 -3.72
C HIS A 27 -8.64 6.35 -5.12
N THR A 28 -9.67 5.67 -5.63
CA THR A 28 -10.26 5.95 -6.96
C THR A 28 -11.21 7.16 -6.98
N MET A 29 -11.36 7.90 -5.88
CA MET A 29 -12.30 9.03 -5.80
C MET A 29 -11.89 10.25 -6.66
N GLU A 30 -10.66 10.30 -7.18
CA GLU A 30 -10.17 11.46 -7.94
C GLU A 30 -9.60 11.13 -9.34
N GLY A 31 -9.98 10.01 -9.95
CA GLY A 31 -9.63 9.71 -11.35
C GLY A 31 -8.18 9.29 -11.61
N LEU A 32 -7.36 9.17 -10.55
CA LEU A 32 -6.07 8.48 -10.60
C LEU A 32 -6.28 7.03 -10.99
N LYS A 33 -5.55 6.60 -12.02
CA LYS A 33 -5.61 5.21 -12.44
C LYS A 33 -4.80 4.37 -11.45
N ILE A 34 -5.31 3.17 -11.18
CA ILE A 34 -4.76 2.26 -10.16
C ILE A 34 -3.33 1.82 -10.52
N ASP A 35 -3.04 1.67 -11.80
CA ASP A 35 -1.71 1.38 -12.36
C ASP A 35 -0.69 2.45 -11.96
N GLU A 36 -1.00 3.74 -12.13
CA GLU A 36 -0.07 4.84 -11.80
C GLU A 36 0.30 4.86 -10.31
N VAL A 37 -0.67 4.55 -9.44
CA VAL A 37 -0.45 4.45 -7.99
C VAL A 37 0.42 3.24 -7.65
N ILE A 38 0.17 2.10 -8.27
CA ILE A 38 0.96 0.88 -8.06
C ILE A 38 2.39 1.08 -8.54
N GLU A 39 2.59 1.63 -9.74
CA GLU A 39 3.91 1.94 -10.30
C GLU A 39 4.69 2.87 -9.37
N SER A 40 4.06 3.94 -8.88
CA SER A 40 4.68 4.88 -7.93
C SER A 40 5.14 4.23 -6.63
N VAL A 41 4.45 3.19 -6.16
CA VAL A 41 4.83 2.41 -4.98
C VAL A 41 5.99 1.47 -5.30
N LEU A 42 5.91 0.75 -6.42
CA LEU A 42 6.96 -0.17 -6.86
C LEU A 42 8.28 0.55 -7.11
N ASP A 43 8.25 1.74 -7.72
CA ASP A 43 9.45 2.56 -7.92
C ASP A 43 10.10 2.96 -6.60
N GLY A 44 9.29 3.33 -5.60
CA GLY A 44 9.79 3.65 -4.27
C GLY A 44 10.45 2.46 -3.57
N ILE A 45 9.89 1.25 -3.73
CA ILE A 45 10.49 0.01 -3.22
C ILE A 45 11.81 -0.26 -3.93
N ASN A 46 11.82 -0.23 -5.27
CA ASN A 46 13.01 -0.50 -6.08
C ASN A 46 14.16 0.46 -5.76
N ASP A 47 13.87 1.74 -5.55
CA ASP A 47 14.89 2.72 -5.20
C ASP A 47 15.45 2.51 -3.80
N ALA A 48 14.62 2.09 -2.85
CA ALA A 48 15.07 1.74 -1.51
C ALA A 48 15.93 0.46 -1.53
N GLU A 49 15.56 -0.56 -2.31
CA GLU A 49 16.37 -1.78 -2.47
C GLU A 49 17.76 -1.53 -3.07
N LYS A 50 17.91 -0.48 -3.89
CA LYS A 50 19.22 -0.08 -4.46
C LYS A 50 20.12 0.59 -3.43
N GLN A 51 19.53 1.30 -2.46
CA GLN A 51 20.29 2.10 -1.47
C GLN A 51 20.49 1.38 -0.14
N TYR A 52 19.57 0.51 0.25
CA TYR A 52 19.56 -0.13 1.57
C TYR A 52 19.53 -1.65 1.45
N ASN A 53 20.06 -2.34 2.47
CA ASN A 53 20.05 -3.80 2.51
C ASN A 53 18.70 -4.35 3.05
N ILE A 54 17.64 -4.08 2.30
CA ILE A 54 16.26 -4.50 2.55
C ILE A 54 15.65 -5.01 1.24
N LYS A 55 14.75 -5.99 1.36
CA LYS A 55 13.94 -6.51 0.25
C LYS A 55 12.47 -6.23 0.47
N GLY A 56 11.76 -5.98 -0.63
CA GLY A 56 10.42 -5.47 -0.63
C GLY A 56 9.51 -6.14 -1.62
N ASN A 57 8.26 -6.29 -1.22
CA ASN A 57 7.20 -6.67 -2.14
C ASN A 57 5.89 -5.96 -1.82
N LEU A 58 4.97 -6.00 -2.78
CA LEU A 58 3.64 -5.42 -2.65
C LEU A 58 2.60 -6.52 -2.69
N ILE A 59 1.77 -6.60 -1.65
CA ILE A 59 0.58 -7.45 -1.64
C ILE A 59 -0.64 -6.58 -1.93
N LEU A 60 -1.27 -6.85 -3.06
CA LEU A 60 -2.55 -6.25 -3.44
C LEU A 60 -3.69 -7.06 -2.83
N HIS A 61 -4.53 -6.39 -2.05
CA HIS A 61 -5.77 -6.99 -1.55
C HIS A 61 -6.98 -6.32 -2.22
N VAL A 62 -7.84 -7.15 -2.79
CA VAL A 62 -9.15 -6.74 -3.29
C VAL A 62 -10.14 -6.76 -2.14
N GLN A 63 -10.78 -5.63 -1.86
CA GLN A 63 -11.77 -5.54 -0.80
C GLN A 63 -13.15 -5.94 -1.34
N PHE A 64 -13.66 -7.10 -0.90
CA PHE A 64 -14.94 -7.67 -1.34
C PHE A 64 -16.19 -7.09 -0.65
N PHE A 65 -16.06 -6.01 0.14
CA PHE A 65 -17.17 -5.47 0.93
C PHE A 65 -17.45 -3.99 0.60
N GLN A 66 -18.16 -3.79 -0.51
CA GLN A 66 -18.97 -2.59 -0.76
C GLN A 66 -20.42 -3.05 -0.99
N HIS A 67 -21.02 -3.71 0.01
CA HIS A 67 -22.48 -3.83 0.06
C HIS A 67 -23.01 -2.70 0.95
N PRO A 68 -23.58 -1.62 0.39
CA PRO A 68 -23.97 -0.41 1.14
C PRO A 68 -25.09 -0.60 2.18
N LYS A 69 -25.59 -1.83 2.39
CA LYS A 69 -26.66 -2.12 3.37
C LYS A 69 -26.17 -2.50 4.77
N ALA A 70 -24.89 -2.82 4.95
CA ALA A 70 -24.39 -3.29 6.25
C ALA A 70 -24.11 -2.15 7.26
N GLN A 71 -23.88 -0.92 6.79
CA GLN A 71 -23.59 0.22 7.66
C GLN A 71 -24.84 0.85 8.31
N GLN A 72 -26.03 0.66 7.73
CA GLN A 72 -27.27 1.26 8.24
C GLN A 72 -27.87 0.50 9.43
N LEU A 73 -27.51 -0.78 9.63
CA LEU A 73 -28.11 -1.63 10.66
C LEU A 73 -27.45 -1.52 12.05
N LEU A 74 -26.27 -0.91 12.16
CA LEU A 74 -25.53 -0.80 13.43
C LEU A 74 -25.82 0.50 14.20
N ILE A 75 -26.63 1.41 13.64
CA ILE A 75 -26.98 2.69 14.29
C ILE A 75 -28.40 2.63 14.91
N HIS A 76 -28.99 1.45 15.03
CA HIS A 76 -30.36 1.25 15.56
C HIS A 76 -30.47 0.12 16.61
N PHE A 77 -29.35 -0.33 17.19
CA PHE A 77 -29.36 -1.21 18.35
C PHE A 77 -28.54 -0.61 19.50
#